data_AF-A0A2H5YH12-F1
#
_entry.id   AF-A0A2H5YH12-F1
#
_cell.length_a   1.000
_cell.length_b   1.000
_cell.length_c   1.000
_cell.angle_alpha   90.00
_cell.angle_beta   90.00
_cell.angle_gamma   90.00
#
_symmetry.space_group_name_H-M   'P 1'
#
loop_
_entity.id
_entity.type
_entity.pdbx_description
1 polymer ?
#
loop_
_entity_poly.entity_id
_entity_poly.type
_entity_poly.pdbx_seq_one_letter_code
_entity_poly.pdbx_strand_id
1 'polypeptide(L)' 'MESLTCTVCGGPLTVETTAYCNGCGGAFHFSHSADPGEDDCGQAWVHMQFLTLEFGCNVCLGRAPGQEPPVGMGH' A
#
# COMPACT_ATOMS: atom_id res chain seq x y z
N MET A 1 18.76 12.38 9.26
CA MET A 1 17.37 12.18 8.82
C MET A 1 17.40 10.94 7.96
N GLU A 2 16.90 9.82 8.46
CA GLU A 2 16.94 8.56 7.72
C GLU A 2 15.95 8.64 6.56
N SER A 3 16.45 8.49 5.34
CA SER A 3 15.63 8.39 4.14
C SER A 3 14.96 7.02 4.13
N LEU A 4 13.65 6.98 4.40
CA LEU A 4 12.87 5.74 4.31
C LEU A 4 12.69 5.35 2.84
N THR A 5 12.83 4.07 2.54
CA THR A 5 12.71 3.54 1.17
C THR A 5 11.55 2.57 1.07
N CYS A 6 10.85 2.63 -0.07
CA CYS A 6 9.74 1.73 -0.35
C CYS A 6 10.26 0.31 -0.54
N THR A 7 9.70 -0.64 0.23
CA THR A 7 10.06 -2.07 0.17
C THR A 7 9.63 -2.71 -1.16
N VAL A 8 8.73 -2.06 -1.92
CA VAL A 8 8.19 -2.59 -3.18
C VAL A 8 8.98 -2.10 -4.38
N CYS A 9 9.12 -0.79 -4.56
CA CYS A 9 9.78 -0.20 -5.73
C CYS A 9 11.22 0.29 -5.48
N GLY A 10 11.66 0.34 -4.21
CA GLY A 10 12.97 0.88 -3.83
C GLY A 10 13.08 2.41 -3.86
N GLY A 11 12.02 3.11 -4.29
CA GLY A 11 12.00 4.57 -4.35
C GLY A 11 11.97 5.24 -2.96
N PRO A 12 12.32 6.54 -2.89
CA PRO A 12 12.25 7.30 -1.64
C PRO A 12 10.80 7.48 -1.19
N LEU A 13 10.58 7.44 0.11
CA LEU A 13 9.28 7.69 0.73
C LEU A 13 9.22 9.08 1.34
N THR A 14 8.04 9.70 1.29
CA THR A 14 7.71 10.87 2.10
C THR A 14 6.77 10.48 3.22
N VAL A 15 6.74 11.27 4.29
CA VAL A 15 5.90 10.97 5.46
C VAL A 15 4.41 10.98 5.09
N GLU A 16 4.00 11.77 4.09
CA GLU A 16 2.59 11.87 3.68
C GLU A 16 2.09 10.67 2.87
N THR A 17 2.98 9.93 2.22
CA THR A 17 2.62 8.81 1.31
C THR A 17 3.17 7.47 1.79
N THR A 18 3.51 7.36 3.08
CA THR A 18 4.04 6.13 3.68
C THR A 18 2.95 5.36 4.42
N ALA A 19 2.80 4.08 4.10
CA ALA A 19 2.13 3.09 4.94
C ALA A 19 3.08 1.94 5.30
N TYR A 20 2.71 1.15 6.31
CA TYR A 20 3.47 -0.02 6.77
C TYR A 20 2.65 -1.29 6.57
N CYS A 21 3.25 -2.30 5.94
CA CYS A 21 2.56 -3.55 5.66
C CYS A 21 2.34 -4.35 6.95
N ASN A 22 1.10 -4.76 7.23
CA ASN A 22 0.79 -5.62 8.37
C ASN A 22 1.41 -7.02 8.28
N GLY A 23 1.73 -7.48 7.07
CA GLY A 23 2.35 -8.80 6.82
C GLY A 23 3.86 -8.83 7.06
N CYS A 24 4.62 -7.93 6.42
CA CYS A 24 6.09 -7.92 6.49
C CYS A 24 6.70 -6.80 7.35
N GLY A 25 5.90 -5.81 7.79
CA GLY A 25 6.38 -4.63 8.52
C GLY A 25 7.10 -3.59 7.66
N GLY A 26 7.33 -3.86 6.37
CA GLY A 26 8.01 -2.95 5.46
C GLY A 26 7.18 -1.71 5.11
N ALA A 27 7.86 -0.57 4.95
CA ALA A 27 7.26 0.68 4.49
C ALA A 27 7.06 0.68 2.97
N PHE A 28 5.96 1.27 2.48
CA PHE A 28 5.63 1.33 1.06
C PHE A 28 4.83 2.59 0.69
N HIS A 29 4.85 2.96 -0.60
CA HIS A 29 4.05 4.09 -1.12
C HIS A 29 2.56 3.75 -1.06
N PHE A 30 1.79 4.59 -0.38
CA PHE A 30 0.34 4.48 -0.33
C PHE A 30 -0.27 5.83 -0.68
N SER A 31 -1.02 5.85 -1.78
CA SER A 31 -1.81 7.03 -2.14
C SER A 31 -3.06 7.07 -1.26
N HIS A 32 -3.31 8.23 -0.64
CA HIS A 32 -4.57 8.51 0.06
C HIS A 32 -5.67 8.99 -0.91
N SER A 33 -5.34 9.12 -2.19
CA SER A 33 -6.22 9.61 -3.24
C SER A 33 -6.43 8.54 -4.30
N ALA A 34 -7.34 8.79 -5.23
CA ALA A 34 -7.49 7.97 -6.44
C ALA A 34 -6.85 8.65 -7.65
N ASP A 35 -5.88 9.54 -7.42
CA ASP A 35 -5.17 10.23 -8.50
C ASP A 35 -4.26 9.22 -9.23
N PRO A 36 -4.45 9.01 -10.54
CA PRO A 36 -3.64 8.06 -11.30
C PRO A 36 -2.17 8.46 -11.44
N GLY A 37 -1.79 9.68 -11.05
CA GLY A 37 -0.41 10.18 -11.05
C GLY A 37 0.40 9.85 -9.80
N GLU A 38 -0.20 9.29 -8.76
CA GLU A 38 0.49 8.94 -7.52
C GLU A 38 0.97 7.48 -7.51
N ASP A 39 2.19 7.24 -7.01
CA ASP A 39 2.71 5.89 -6.82
C ASP A 39 1.88 5.15 -5.76
N ASP A 40 1.29 4.00 -6.14
CA ASP A 40 0.58 3.11 -5.22
C ASP A 40 1.21 1.71 -5.20
N CYS A 41 1.99 1.45 -4.15
CA CYS A 41 2.76 0.22 -3.95
C CYS A 41 2.06 -0.77 -3.02
N GLY A 42 0.82 -0.51 -2.61
CA GLY A 42 0.08 -1.44 -1.78
C GLY A 42 -1.41 -1.19 -1.82
N GLN A 43 -2.10 -1.64 -0.79
CA GLN A 43 -3.56 -1.63 -0.68
C GLN A 43 -3.96 -1.45 0.77
N ALA A 44 -5.14 -0.86 0.98
CA ALA A 44 -5.81 -0.85 2.27
C ALA A 44 -7.23 -1.43 2.16
N TRP A 45 -7.67 -2.18 3.17
CA TRP A 45 -9.01 -2.76 3.24
C TRP A 45 -9.52 -2.79 4.68
N VAL A 46 -10.84 -2.85 4.85
CA VAL A 46 -11.46 -3.02 6.17
C VAL A 46 -11.58 -4.51 6.48
N HIS A 47 -10.92 -4.97 7.54
CA HIS A 47 -11.12 -6.32 8.06
C HIS A 47 -12.45 -6.39 8.83
N MET A 48 -13.52 -6.82 8.17
CA MET A 48 -14.89 -6.73 8.68
C MET A 48 -15.12 -7.38 10.06
N GLN A 49 -14.41 -8.46 10.39
CA GLN A 49 -14.59 -9.13 11.69
C GLN A 49 -14.06 -8.31 12.88
N PHE A 50 -13.00 -7.52 12.65
CA PHE A 50 -12.33 -6.74 13.70
C PHE A 50 -12.56 -5.24 13.53
N LEU A 51 -13.20 -4.84 12.43
CA LEU A 51 -13.46 -3.45 12.04
C LEU A 51 -12.19 -2.59 12.04
N THR A 52 -11.08 -3.20 11.62
CA THR A 52 -9.77 -2.55 11.51
C THR A 52 -9.46 -2.22 10.06
N LEU A 53 -8.72 -1.13 9.84
CA LEU A 53 -8.10 -0.86 8.55
C LEU A 53 -6.76 -1.61 8.49
N GLU A 54 -6.59 -2.45 7.48
CA GLU A 54 -5.38 -3.21 7.21
C GLU A 54 -4.68 -2.69 5.97
N PHE A 55 -3.36 -2.83 5.95
CA PHE A 55 -2.45 -2.37 4.90
C PHE A 55 -1.56 -3.52 4.43
N GLY A 56 -1.52 -3.73 3.12
CA GLY A 56 -0.71 -4.78 2.48
C GLY A 56 0.12 -4.20 1.36
N CYS A 57 1.44 -4.47 1.36
CA CYS A 57 2.28 -4.11 0.22
C CYS A 57 2.05 -5.11 -0.93
N ASN A 58 2.22 -4.66 -2.18
CA ASN A 58 1.96 -5.48 -3.36
C ASN A 58 2.86 -6.72 -3.44
N VAL A 59 4.05 -6.69 -2.83
CA VAL A 59 4.91 -7.87 -2.67
C VAL A 59 4.23 -8.96 -1.84
N CYS A 60 3.72 -8.63 -0.66
CA CYS A 60 3.01 -9.59 0.20
C CYS A 60 1.67 -10.05 -0.40
N LEU A 61 1.01 -9.17 -1.16
CA LEU A 61 -0.25 -9.46 -1.81
C LEU A 61 -0.09 -10.22 -3.14
N GLY A 62 1.15 -10.45 -3.61
CA GLY A 62 1.41 -11.10 -4.90
C GLY A 62 0.91 -10.32 -6.12
N ARG A 63 0.81 -8.98 -6.00
CA ARG A 63 0.38 -8.09 -7.08
C ARG A 63 1.61 -7.52 -7.80
N ALA A 64 1.58 -7.55 -9.13
CA ALA A 64 2.56 -6.82 -9.93
C ALA A 64 2.28 -5.30 -9.85
N PRO A 65 3.31 -4.43 -9.92
CA PRO A 65 3.12 -2.98 -10.06
C PRO A 65 2.18 -2.66 -11.23
N GLY A 66 1.21 -1.77 -11.02
CA GLY A 66 0.25 -1.35 -12.05
C GLY A 66 -0.93 -2.30 -12.28
N GLN A 67 -1.15 -3.32 -11.43
CA GLN A 67 -2.41 -4.06 -11.41
C GLN A 67 -3.42 -3.34 -10.53
N GLU A 68 -4.27 -2.53 -11.17
CA GLU A 68 -5.45 -1.94 -10.51
C GLU A 68 -6.25 -3.07 -9.83
N PRO A 69 -6.59 -2.93 -8.54
CA PRO A 69 -7.55 -3.81 -7.92
C PRO A 69 -8.88 -3.70 -8.67
N PRO A 70 -9.60 -4.81 -8.89
CA PRO A 70 -10.96 -4.72 -9.39
C PRO A 70 -11.79 -3.92 -8.37
N VAL A 71 -12.10 -2.67 -8.69
CA VAL A 71 -13.03 -1.87 -7.92
C VAL A 71 -14.42 -2.51 -7.99
N GLY A 72 -15.07 -2.70 -6.84
CA GLY A 72 -16.47 -3.10 -6.78
C GLY A 72 -16.77 -4.58 -6.56
N MET A 73 -15.78 -5.43 -6.27
CA MET A 73 -16.07 -6.74 -5.65
C MET A 73 -16.03 -6.55 -4.14
N GLY A 74 -17.12 -6.00 -3.59
CA GLY A 74 -17.40 -6.13 -2.17
C GLY A 74 -17.37 -7.62 -1.81
N HIS A 75 -16.57 -7.95 -0.80
CA HIS A 75 -16.65 -9.21 -0.09
C HIS A 75 -17.48 -8.98 1.17
#